data_AF-A0A1I7ACS9-F1
#
_entry.id   AF-A0A1I7ACS9-F1
#
_cell.length_a   1.000
_cell.length_b   1.000
_cell.length_c   1.000
_cell.angle_alpha   90.00
_cell.angle_beta   90.00
_cell.angle_gamma   90.00
#
_symmetry.space_group_name_H-M   'P 1'
#
loop_
_entity.id
_entity.type
_entity.pdbx_description
1 polymer ?
#
loop_
_entity_poly.entity_id
_entity_poly.type
_entity_poly.pdbx_seq_one_letter_code
_entity_poly.pdbx_strand_id
1 'polypeptide(L)'
;MNTSVSFDPSYRLAKVFIRLGMIFSAVMVAVFLYMIYLASLGILTDWDLSIQTEFYDYYPTANSVFWHVVFFSMPALGFLISFLVLGWLGKKIELENQATHQVH
;
A
#
# COMPACT_ATOMS: atom_id res chain seq x y z
N MET A 1 -31.04 17.47 28.55
CA MET A 1 -29.94 16.68 27.96
C MET A 1 -30.05 16.80 26.46
N ASN A 2 -29.25 17.68 25.83
CA ASN A 2 -29.25 17.87 24.39
C ASN A 2 -27.91 17.35 23.87
N THR A 3 -27.89 16.11 23.37
CA THR A 3 -26.70 15.54 22.75
C THR A 3 -26.59 16.13 21.35
N SER A 4 -25.76 17.17 21.20
CA SER A 4 -25.25 17.64 19.92
C SER A 4 -24.29 16.59 19.35
N VAL A 5 -24.84 15.45 18.93
CA VAL A 5 -24.14 14.53 18.04
C VAL A 5 -24.05 15.26 16.71
N SER A 6 -22.91 15.89 16.45
CA SER A 6 -22.55 16.33 15.12
C SER A 6 -22.45 15.08 14.24
N PHE A 7 -23.58 14.71 13.64
CA PHE A 7 -23.63 13.73 12.55
C PHE A 7 -23.07 14.42 11.32
N ASP A 8 -21.75 14.58 11.24
CA ASP A 8 -21.14 15.04 9.99
C ASP A 8 -21.05 13.84 9.04
N PRO A 9 -21.95 13.72 8.03
CA PRO A 9 -21.97 12.57 7.13
C PRO A 9 -20.64 12.41 6.37
N SER A 10 -19.94 13.53 6.18
CA SER A 10 -18.60 13.63 5.60
C SER A 10 -17.57 12.78 6.36
N TYR A 11 -17.60 12.82 7.70
CA TYR A 11 -16.68 12.05 8.55
C TYR A 11 -16.90 10.54 8.41
N ARG A 12 -18.17 10.11 8.39
CA ARG A 12 -18.53 8.69 8.19
C ARG A 12 -18.09 8.21 6.82
N LEU A 13 -18.28 9.02 5.79
CA LEU A 13 -17.86 8.71 4.43
C LEU A 13 -16.33 8.57 4.34
N ALA A 14 -15.58 9.50 4.93
CA ALA A 14 -14.12 9.45 4.98
C ALA A 14 -13.61 8.19 5.70
N LYS A 15 -14.22 7.81 6.83
CA LYS A 15 -13.86 6.58 7.56
C LYS A 15 -14.09 5.32 6.73
N VAL A 16 -15.19 5.24 5.99
CA VAL A 16 -15.47 4.12 5.08
C VAL A 16 -14.46 4.09 3.93
N PHE A 17 -14.15 5.23 3.33
CA PHE A 17 -13.20 5.33 2.23
C PHE A 17 -11.79 4.90 2.66
N ILE A 18 -11.31 5.36 3.83
CA ILE A 18 -10.03 4.94 4.39
C ILE A 18 -10.01 3.43 4.61
N ARG A 19 -11.09 2.87 5.16
CA ARG A 19 -11.18 1.42 5.43
C ARG A 19 -11.16 0.60 4.13
N LEU A 20 -11.86 1.05 3.09
CA LEU A 20 -11.81 0.43 1.77
C LEU A 20 -10.40 0.51 1.18
N GLY A 21 -9.75 1.67 1.26
CA GLY A 21 -8.36 1.84 0.81
C GLY A 21 -7.37 0.93 1.54
N MET A 22 -7.55 0.74 2.85
CA MET A 22 -6.73 -0.20 3.64
C MET A 22 -6.94 -1.64 3.21
N ILE A 23 -8.19 -2.08 3.02
CA ILE A 23 -8.48 -3.44 2.55
C ILE A 23 -7.86 -3.66 1.17
N PHE A 24 -8.06 -2.71 0.25
CA PHE A 24 -7.47 -2.78 -1.08
C PHE A 24 -5.94 -2.87 -1.02
N SER A 25 -5.30 -2.02 -0.21
CA SER A 25 -3.84 -2.03 -0.05
C SER A 25 -3.35 -3.37 0.51
N ALA A 26 -4.02 -3.92 1.52
CA ALA A 26 -3.68 -5.23 2.08
C ALA A 26 -3.81 -6.37 1.07
N VAL A 27 -4.88 -6.38 0.27
CA VAL A 27 -5.07 -7.36 -0.81
C VAL A 27 -3.97 -7.23 -1.86
N MET A 28 -3.65 -6.00 -2.28
CA MET A 28 -2.57 -5.77 -3.25
C MET A 28 -1.21 -6.22 -2.73
N VAL A 29 -0.89 -5.97 -1.45
CA VAL A 29 0.33 -6.50 -0.82
C VAL A 29 0.38 -8.03 -0.91
N ALA A 30 -0.72 -8.73 -0.59
CA ALA A 30 -0.78 -10.18 -0.67
C ALA A 30 -0.56 -10.68 -2.11
N VAL A 31 -1.18 -10.03 -3.10
CA VAL A 31 -0.98 -10.33 -4.52
C VAL A 31 0.47 -10.15 -4.92
N PHE A 32 1.11 -9.02 -4.57
CA PHE A 32 2.50 -8.79 -4.94
C PHE A 32 3.48 -9.69 -4.20
N LEU A 33 3.23 -10.05 -2.94
CA LEU A 33 4.01 -11.07 -2.23
C LEU A 33 3.94 -12.42 -2.95
N TYR A 34 2.77 -12.79 -3.47
CA TYR A 34 2.63 -13.99 -4.28
C TYR A 34 3.39 -13.87 -5.61
N MET A 35 3.35 -12.72 -6.28
CA MET A 35 4.14 -12.47 -7.49
C MET A 35 5.65 -12.53 -7.22
N ILE A 36 6.12 -12.01 -6.09
CA ILE A 36 7.52 -12.11 -5.64
C ILE A 36 7.91 -13.57 -5.42
N TYR A 37 7.03 -14.37 -4.83
CA TYR A 37 7.26 -15.80 -4.65
C TYR A 37 7.34 -16.54 -6.00
N LEU A 38 6.44 -16.26 -6.94
CA LEU A 38 6.53 -16.83 -8.29
C LEU A 38 7.81 -16.39 -9.03
N ALA A 39 8.20 -15.12 -8.86
CA ALA A 39 9.45 -14.59 -9.41
C ALA A 39 10.67 -15.32 -8.84
N SER A 40 10.70 -15.58 -7.52
CA SER A 40 11.83 -16.26 -6.87
C SER A 40 12.00 -17.71 -7.31
N LEU A 41 10.92 -18.36 -7.76
CA LEU A 41 10.94 -19.67 -8.39
C LEU A 41 11.40 -19.64 -9.86
N GLY A 42 11.61 -18.46 -10.45
CA GLY A 42 11.96 -18.32 -11.86
C GLY A 42 10.80 -18.56 -12.83
N ILE A 43 9.56 -18.64 -12.34
CA ILE A 43 8.39 -18.87 -13.20
C ILE A 43 8.09 -17.65 -14.08
N LEU A 44 8.49 -16.46 -13.61
CA LEU A 44 8.22 -15.20 -14.29
C LEU A 44 9.36 -14.72 -15.19
N THR A 45 10.49 -15.45 -15.29
CA THR A 45 11.62 -15.03 -16.15
C THR A 45 11.33 -15.10 -17.64
N ASP A 46 10.19 -15.67 -18.05
CA ASP A 46 9.74 -15.60 -19.44
C ASP A 46 9.15 -14.21 -19.79
N TRP A 47 8.85 -13.38 -18.81
CA TRP A 47 8.43 -12.00 -19.03
C TRP A 47 9.66 -11.14 -19.29
N ASP A 48 9.80 -10.63 -20.50
CA ASP A 48 10.96 -9.81 -20.88
C ASP A 48 10.95 -8.47 -20.14
N LEU A 49 11.59 -8.44 -18.97
CA LEU A 49 11.89 -7.24 -18.22
C LEU A 49 13.13 -6.59 -18.84
N SER A 50 12.88 -5.72 -19.82
CA SER A 50 13.91 -4.94 -20.50
C SER A 50 14.48 -3.85 -19.58
N ILE A 51 15.24 -4.25 -18.57
CA ILE A 51 15.96 -3.32 -17.69
C ILE A 51 17.26 -2.96 -18.40
N GLN A 52 17.27 -1.79 -19.03
CA GLN A 52 18.48 -1.22 -19.63
C GLN A 52 19.39 -0.72 -18.51
N THR A 53 20.21 -1.60 -17.94
CA THR A 53 21.31 -1.17 -17.06
C THR A 53 22.51 -0.82 -17.93
N GLU A 54 22.79 0.48 -18.11
CA GLU A 54 24.00 0.97 -18.80
C GLU A 54 25.31 0.74 -18.00
N PHE A 55 25.24 0.12 -16.82
CA PHE A 55 26.37 -0.08 -15.93
C PHE A 55 27.01 -1.46 -16.14
N TYR A 56 28.18 -1.41 -16.78
CA TYR A 56 29.05 -2.50 -17.24
C TYR A 56 29.41 -3.54 -16.14
N ASP A 57 29.45 -4.83 -16.53
CA ASP A 57 30.06 -6.03 -15.90
C ASP A 57 29.64 -6.55 -14.51
N TYR A 58 28.94 -5.78 -13.65
CA TYR A 58 28.63 -6.25 -12.28
C TYR A 58 27.15 -6.54 -11.97
N TYR A 59 26.24 -6.38 -12.92
CA TYR A 59 24.81 -6.60 -12.71
C TYR A 59 24.35 -7.99 -13.18
N PRO A 60 23.43 -8.64 -12.44
CA PRO A 60 22.80 -9.86 -12.92
C PRO A 60 22.06 -9.58 -14.23
N THR A 61 22.01 -10.57 -15.12
CA THR A 61 21.39 -10.46 -16.46
C THR A 61 20.02 -9.80 -16.35
N ALA A 62 19.68 -8.89 -17.28
CA ALA A 62 18.47 -8.06 -17.21
C ALA A 62 17.19 -8.87 -16.94
N ASN A 63 17.13 -10.09 -17.48
CA ASN A 63 16.01 -11.01 -17.32
C ASN A 63 16.16 -12.03 -16.16
N SER A 64 17.02 -11.75 -15.19
CA SER A 64 17.26 -12.65 -14.05
C SER A 64 16.13 -12.61 -13.02
N VAL A 65 16.04 -13.68 -12.24
CA VAL A 65 15.15 -13.79 -11.07
C VAL A 65 15.27 -12.58 -10.14
N PHE A 66 16.49 -12.09 -9.95
CA PHE A 66 16.77 -10.93 -9.10
C PHE A 66 15.95 -9.71 -9.52
N TRP A 67 15.98 -9.37 -10.81
CA TRP A 67 15.28 -8.20 -11.31
C TRP A 67 13.76 -8.32 -11.24
N HIS A 68 13.22 -9.52 -11.45
CA HIS A 68 11.79 -9.77 -11.30
C HIS A 68 11.35 -9.59 -9.84
N VAL A 69 12.11 -10.16 -8.90
CA VAL A 69 11.85 -10.01 -7.47
C VAL A 69 11.91 -8.53 -7.06
N VAL A 70 12.92 -7.79 -7.52
CA VAL A 70 13.06 -6.35 -7.24
C VAL A 70 11.90 -5.56 -7.84
N PHE A 71 11.52 -5.85 -9.09
CA PHE A 71 10.43 -5.19 -9.79
C PHE A 71 9.09 -5.34 -9.04
N PHE A 72 8.74 -6.55 -8.60
CA PHE A 72 7.50 -6.79 -7.84
C PHE A 72 7.58 -6.33 -6.38
N SER A 73 8.78 -6.19 -5.81
CA SER A 73 8.97 -5.66 -4.45
C SER A 73 8.64 -4.17 -4.34
N MET A 74 8.94 -3.37 -5.37
CA MET A 74 8.65 -1.93 -5.39
C MET A 74 7.16 -1.60 -5.17
N PRO A 75 6.20 -2.13 -5.95
CA PRO A 75 4.79 -1.89 -5.71
C PRO A 75 4.30 -2.52 -4.40
N ALA A 76 4.82 -3.68 -3.99
CA ALA A 76 4.48 -4.29 -2.70
C ALA A 76 4.77 -3.34 -1.52
N LEU A 77 5.96 -2.72 -1.53
CA LEU A 77 6.35 -1.72 -0.54
C LEU A 77 5.47 -0.47 -0.63
N GLY A 78 5.14 -0.01 -1.84
CA GLY A 78 4.24 1.12 -2.05
C GLY A 78 2.85 0.90 -1.42
N PHE A 79 2.26 -0.28 -1.61
CA PHE A 79 0.98 -0.63 -0.99
C PHE A 79 1.08 -0.81 0.52
N LEU A 80 2.19 -1.35 1.03
CA LEU A 80 2.42 -1.49 2.46
C LEU A 80 2.55 -0.12 3.15
N ILE A 81 3.29 0.81 2.55
CA ILE A 81 3.38 2.20 3.02
C ILE A 81 2.00 2.85 2.95
N SER A 82 1.28 2.70 1.85
CA SER A 82 -0.08 3.25 1.70
C SER A 82 -1.04 2.74 2.78
N PHE A 83 -0.97 1.45 3.12
CA PHE A 83 -1.74 0.85 4.20
C PHE A 83 -1.47 1.54 5.55
N LEU A 84 -0.19 1.76 5.87
CA LEU A 84 0.22 2.41 7.11
C LEU A 84 -0.21 3.88 7.15
N VAL A 85 -0.05 4.61 6.04
CA VAL A 85 -0.48 6.02 5.92
C VAL A 85 -2.00 6.15 6.09
N LEU A 86 -2.78 5.27 5.46
CA LEU A 86 -4.24 5.26 5.62
C LEU A 86 -4.67 4.91 7.05
N GLY A 87 -3.99 3.95 7.68
CA GLY A 87 -4.24 3.63 9.09
C GLY A 87 -3.92 4.80 10.03
N TRP A 88 -2.80 5.49 9.78
CA TRP A 88 -2.43 6.70 10.52
C TRP A 88 -3.44 7.83 10.30
N LEU A 89 -3.86 8.08 9.06
CA LEU A 89 -4.85 9.10 8.72
C LEU A 89 -6.20 8.82 9.41
N GLY A 90 -6.64 7.56 9.40
CA GLY A 90 -7.85 7.15 10.11
C GLY A 90 -7.79 7.44 11.61
N LYS A 91 -6.65 7.17 12.25
CA LYS A 91 -6.43 7.47 13.67
C LYS A 91 -6.38 8.99 13.94
N LYS A 92 -5.74 9.76 13.05
CA LYS A 92 -5.67 11.23 13.19
C LYS A 92 -7.06 11.86 13.13
N ILE A 93 -7.88 11.43 12.17
CA ILE A 93 -9.26 11.91 11.99
C ILE A 93 -10.12 11.61 13.24
N GLU A 94 -9.93 10.44 13.86
CA GLU A 94 -10.63 10.09 15.09
C GLU A 94 -10.23 10.97 16.28
N LEU A 95 -8.93 11.28 16.41
CA LEU A 95 -8.41 12.17 17.46
C LEU A 95 -8.91 13.61 17.30
N GLU A 96 -8.92 14.15 16.07
CA GLU A 96 -9.41 15.50 15.80
C GLU A 96 -10.91 15.62 16.14
N ASN A 97 -11.72 14.63 15.80
CA ASN A 97 -13.15 14.63 16.14
C ASN A 97 -13.39 14.60 17.65
N GLN A 98 -12.59 13.84 18.42
CA GLN A 98 -12.67 13.82 19.88
C GLN A 98 -12.29 15.16 20.51
N ALA A 99 -11.27 15.84 19.97
CA ALA A 99 -10.84 17.15 20.45
C ALA A 99 -11.92 18.23 20.24
N THR A 100 -12.60 18.24 19.10
CA THR A 100 -13.69 19.20 18.81
C THR A 100 -14.88 19.05 19.77
N HIS A 101 -15.17 17.83 20.22
CA HIS A 101 -16.25 17.55 21.16
C HIS A 101 -15.95 17.89 22.63
N GLN A 102 -14.71 18.22 23.01
CA GLN A 102 -14.36 18.64 24.38
C GLN A 102 -14.30 20.16 24.59
N VAL A 103 -14.42 20.96 23.52
CA VAL A 103 -14.35 22.44 23.59
C VAL A 103 -15.75 23.08 23.68
N HIS A 104 -16.81 22.27 23.75
CA HIS A 104 -18.21 22.68 23.93
C HIS A 104 -18.82 21.99 25.14
#